data_AF-A0A7J3M2H6-F1
#
_entry.id   AF-A0A7J3M2H6-F1
#
_cell.length_a   1.000
_cell.length_b   1.000
_cell.length_c   1.000
_cell.angle_alpha   90.00
_cell.angle_beta   90.00
_cell.angle_gamma   90.00
#
_symmetry.space_group_name_H-M   'P 1'
#
loop_
_entity.id
_entity.type
_entity.pdbx_description
1 polymer ?
#
loop_
_entity_poly.entity_id
_entity_poly.type
_entity_poly.pdbx_seq_one_letter_code
_entity_poly.pdbx_strand_id
1 'polypeptide(L)'
;MKVKVTLSLREELVKRVKSRLSMEDKTLSELVEEYLAIYDGFKILDAICDKFGMSKRLLSGLEVELDRERGLKAEEVLREIRNERKSLS
;
A
#
# COMPACT_ATOMS: atom_id res chain seq x y z
N MET A 1 -2.23 22.62 8.48
CA MET A 1 -3.36 23.56 8.29
C MET A 1 -4.56 22.75 7.80
N LYS A 2 -5.74 22.84 8.44
CA LYS A 2 -6.94 22.09 8.01
C LYS A 2 -7.83 22.94 7.11
N VAL A 3 -8.38 22.35 6.05
CA VAL A 3 -9.34 22.98 5.14
C VAL A 3 -10.74 22.47 5.46
N LYS A 4 -11.72 23.35 5.63
CA LYS A 4 -13.12 22.96 5.80
C LYS A 4 -13.75 22.74 4.43
N VAL A 5 -14.38 21.58 4.25
CA VAL A 5 -15.11 21.22 3.03
C VAL A 5 -16.56 20.91 3.36
N THR A 6 -17.47 21.25 2.45
CA THR A 6 -18.88 20.88 2.54
C THR A 6 -19.12 19.74 1.55
N LEU A 7 -19.67 18.62 2.05
CA LEU A 7 -19.95 17.43 1.24
C LEU A 7 -21.44 17.10 1.31
N SER A 8 -22.05 16.84 0.15
CA SER A 8 -23.39 16.29 0.07
C SER A 8 -23.32 14.77 0.15
N LEU A 9 -23.72 14.21 1.29
CA LEU A 9 -23.70 12.77 1.54
C LEU A 9 -25.11 12.27 1.84
N ARG A 10 -25.37 10.99 1.55
CA ARG A 10 -26.64 10.35 1.91
C ARG A 10 -26.80 10.34 3.43
N GLU A 11 -27.89 10.91 3.93
CA GLU A 11 -28.15 11.05 5.36
C GLU A 11 -28.07 9.72 6.11
N GLU A 12 -28.73 8.69 5.57
CA GLU A 12 -28.76 7.35 6.17
C GLU A 12 -27.36 6.70 6.26
N LEU A 13 -26.48 7.00 5.30
CA LEU A 13 -25.10 6.56 5.37
C LEU A 13 -24.36 7.26 6.52
N VAL A 14 -24.49 8.58 6.62
CA VAL A 14 -23.83 9.39 7.66
C VAL A 14 -24.28 8.94 9.05
N LYS A 15 -25.59 8.68 9.25
CA LYS A 15 -26.13 8.17 10.52
C LYS A 15 -25.51 6.84 10.91
N ARG A 16 -25.51 5.86 10.00
CA ARG A 16 -24.93 4.53 10.28
C ARG A 16 -23.43 4.60 10.58
N VAL A 17 -22.68 5.40 9.82
CA VAL A 17 -21.24 5.55 10.02
C VAL A 17 -20.94 6.24 11.35
N LYS A 18 -21.63 7.34 11.68
CA LYS A 18 -21.46 8.02 12.98
C LYS A 18 -21.73 7.10 14.17
N SER A 19 -22.75 6.25 14.07
CA SER A 19 -23.07 5.26 15.11
C SER A 19 -21.97 4.20 15.31
N ARG A 20 -21.20 3.86 14.26
CA ARG A 20 -20.06 2.94 14.40
C ARG A 20 -18.84 3.67 14.97
N LEU A 21 -18.56 4.85 14.46
CA LEU A 21 -17.42 5.67 14.88
C LEU A 21 -17.48 6.05 16.36
N SER A 22 -18.68 6.23 16.93
CA SER A 22 -18.84 6.47 18.37
C SER A 22 -18.37 5.28 19.24
N MET A 23 -18.30 4.07 18.68
CA MET A 23 -17.74 2.90 19.38
C MET A 23 -16.20 2.85 19.30
N GLU A 24 -15.61 3.59 18.37
CA GLU A 24 -14.17 3.59 18.06
C GLU A 24 -13.44 4.86 18.56
N ASP A 25 -14.15 5.74 19.26
CA ASP A 25 -13.67 7.08 19.68
C ASP A 25 -13.11 7.90 18.51
N LYS A 26 -13.71 7.76 17.32
CA LYS A 26 -13.32 8.47 16.09
C LYS A 26 -14.41 9.43 15.65
N THR A 27 -14.01 10.50 14.98
CA THR A 27 -14.91 11.47 14.35
C THR A 27 -15.10 11.18 12.87
N LEU A 28 -16.20 11.67 12.30
CA LEU A 28 -16.43 11.60 10.85
C LEU A 28 -15.35 12.36 10.06
N SER A 29 -14.80 13.44 10.62
CA SER A 29 -13.74 14.21 9.97
C SER A 29 -12.46 13.39 9.85
N GLU A 30 -12.06 12.67 10.91
CA GLU A 30 -10.89 11.80 10.88
C GLU A 30 -11.07 10.67 9.88
N LEU A 31 -12.24 10.04 9.85
CA LEU A 31 -12.54 9.01 8.87
C LEU A 31 -12.42 9.55 7.43
N VAL A 32 -13.03 10.71 7.14
CA VAL A 32 -12.95 11.32 5.80
C VAL A 32 -11.51 11.67 5.43
N GLU A 33 -10.72 12.18 6.37
CA GLU A 33 -9.31 12.49 6.19
C GLU A 33 -8.48 11.23 5.88
N GLU A 34 -8.73 10.12 6.59
CA GLU A 34 -8.13 8.81 6.30
C GLU A 34 -8.46 8.32 4.89
N TYR A 35 -9.73 8.40 4.46
CA TYR A 35 -10.12 8.01 3.10
C TYR A 35 -9.50 8.90 2.01
N LEU A 36 -9.38 10.20 2.26
CA LEU A 36 -8.70 11.11 1.33
C LEU A 36 -7.20 10.80 1.23
N ALA A 37 -6.56 10.48 2.35
CA ALA A 37 -5.15 10.07 2.37
C ALA A 37 -4.95 8.75 1.62
N ILE A 38 -5.86 7.78 1.77
CA ILE A 38 -5.85 6.54 1.01
C ILE A 38 -6.02 6.82 -0.49
N TYR A 39 -6.98 7.69 -0.86
CA TYR A 39 -7.21 8.07 -2.25
C TYR A 39 -5.99 8.74 -2.89
N ASP A 40 -5.31 9.62 -2.16
CA ASP A 40 -4.06 10.23 -2.61
C ASP A 40 -2.92 9.20 -2.68
N GLY A 41 -2.81 8.33 -1.67
CA GLY A 41 -1.83 7.25 -1.61
C GLY A 41 -1.93 6.26 -2.76
N PHE A 42 -3.13 5.98 -3.27
CA PHE A 42 -3.29 5.13 -4.45
C PHE A 42 -2.59 5.71 -5.69
N LYS A 43 -2.52 7.04 -5.84
CA LYS A 43 -1.75 7.64 -6.95
C LYS A 43 -0.25 7.39 -6.81
N ILE A 44 0.26 7.35 -5.59
CA ILE A 44 1.67 7.04 -5.32
C ILE A 44 1.93 5.57 -5.69
N LEU A 45 1.06 4.65 -5.27
CA LEU A 45 1.17 3.24 -5.64
C LEU A 45 1.11 3.05 -7.16
N ASP A 46 0.19 3.73 -7.84
CA ASP A 46 0.10 3.71 -9.29
C ASP A 46 1.39 4.20 -9.95
N ALA A 47 1.95 5.32 -9.48
CA ALA A 47 3.20 5.87 -10.01
C ALA A 47 4.40 4.95 -9.76
N ILE A 48 4.45 4.26 -8.62
CA ILE A 48 5.47 3.24 -8.33
C ILE A 48 5.31 2.08 -9.31
N CYS A 49 4.09 1.55 -9.48
CA CYS A 49 3.84 0.47 -10.41
C CYS A 49 4.25 0.85 -11.84
N ASP A 50 3.89 2.04 -12.32
CA ASP A 50 4.26 2.51 -13.65
C ASP A 50 5.78 2.67 -13.80
N LYS A 51 6.45 3.24 -12.78
CA LYS A 51 7.91 3.46 -12.81
C LYS A 51 8.70 2.15 -12.85
N PHE A 52 8.23 1.11 -12.17
CA PHE A 52 8.91 -0.18 -12.09
C PHE A 52 8.33 -1.24 -13.04
N GLY A 53 7.35 -0.87 -13.88
CA GLY A 53 6.67 -1.80 -14.80
C GLY A 53 5.90 -2.91 -14.09
N MET A 54 5.42 -2.66 -12.86
CA MET A 54 4.69 -3.65 -12.05
C MET A 54 3.20 -3.67 -12.42
N SER A 55 2.59 -4.85 -12.29
CA SER A 55 1.15 -5.04 -12.50
C SER A 55 0.31 -4.39 -11.40
N LYS A 56 -0.74 -3.66 -11.79
CA LYS A 56 -1.72 -3.02 -10.88
C LYS A 56 -2.89 -3.95 -10.56
N ARG A 57 -2.60 -5.12 -10.00
CA ARG A 57 -3.62 -6.13 -9.60
C ARG A 57 -3.60 -6.32 -8.09
N LEU A 58 -4.78 -6.37 -7.48
CA LEU A 58 -4.93 -6.83 -6.10
C LEU A 58 -4.72 -8.35 -6.07
N LEU A 59 -3.69 -8.80 -5.36
CA LEU A 59 -3.39 -10.22 -5.16
C LEU A 59 -3.75 -10.60 -3.73
N SER A 60 -4.36 -11.77 -3.57
CA SER A 60 -4.48 -12.43 -2.26
C SER A 60 -3.10 -12.92 -1.79
N GLY A 61 -2.94 -13.14 -0.47
CA GLY A 61 -1.66 -13.62 0.08
C GLY A 61 -1.15 -14.91 -0.57
N LEU A 62 -2.06 -15.81 -0.95
CA LEU A 62 -1.72 -17.06 -1.66
C LEU A 62 -1.20 -16.78 -3.08
N GLU A 63 -1.82 -15.85 -3.80
CA GLU A 63 -1.39 -15.46 -5.14
C GLU A 63 -0.03 -14.75 -5.10
N VAL A 64 0.26 -13.97 -4.07
CA VAL A 64 1.58 -13.34 -3.86
C VAL A 64 2.66 -14.41 -3.72
N GLU A 65 2.42 -15.48 -2.97
CA GLU A 65 3.41 -16.55 -2.81
C GLU A 65 3.66 -17.34 -4.10
N LEU A 66 2.61 -17.52 -4.92
CA LEU A 66 2.70 -18.24 -6.19
C LEU A 66 3.36 -17.42 -7.30
N ASP A 67 3.12 -16.11 -7.32
CA ASP A 67 3.63 -15.18 -8.35
C ASP A 67 5.09 -14.75 -8.08
N ARG A 68 5.56 -14.91 -6.84
CA ARG A 68 6.91 -14.51 -6.47
C ARG A 68 7.95 -15.39 -7.16
N GLU A 69 8.75 -14.78 -8.03
CA GLU A 69 9.95 -15.44 -8.55
C GLU A 69 10.81 -15.95 -7.40
N ARG A 70 11.29 -17.19 -7.52
CA ARG A 70 12.23 -17.75 -6.56
C ARG A 70 13.47 -16.86 -6.53
N GLY A 71 13.70 -16.22 -5.39
CA GLY A 71 14.86 -15.37 -5.19
C GLY A 71 16.17 -16.13 -5.40
N LEU A 72 17.24 -15.38 -5.67
CA LEU A 72 18.58 -15.93 -5.79
C LEU A 72 18.97 -16.69 -4.52
N LYS A 73 19.64 -17.84 -4.69
CA LYS A 73 20.18 -18.57 -3.55
C LYS A 73 21.33 -17.76 -2.96
N ALA A 74 21.21 -17.42 -1.68
CA ALA A 74 22.23 -16.66 -0.96
C ALA A 74 23.62 -17.34 -1.07
N GLU A 75 23.66 -18.67 -1.08
CA GLU A 75 24.88 -19.48 -1.25
C GLU A 75 25.56 -19.24 -2.60
N GLU A 76 24.79 -19.13 -3.69
CA GLU A 76 25.31 -18.88 -5.04
C GLU A 76 25.84 -17.46 -5.15
N VAL A 77 25.09 -16.48 -4.63
CA VAL A 77 25.51 -15.07 -4.58
C VAL A 77 26.81 -14.90 -3.77
N LEU A 78 26.90 -15.54 -2.59
CA LEU A 78 28.10 -15.47 -1.76
C LEU A 78 29.31 -16.13 -2.44
N ARG A 79 29.09 -17.22 -3.20
CA ARG A 79 30.15 -17.90 -3.95
C ARG A 79 30.68 -17.02 -5.09
N GLU A 80 29.81 -16.35 -5.83
CA GLU A 80 30.18 -15.41 -6.89
C GLU A 80 31.01 -14.25 -6.35
N ILE A 81 30.51 -13.56 -5.31
CA ILE A 81 31.23 -12.46 -4.65
C ILE A 81 32.61 -12.92 -4.15
N ARG A 82 32.70 -14.13 -3.59
CA ARG A 82 33.97 -14.68 -3.11
C ARG A 82 34.94 -14.97 -4.25
N ASN A 83 34.44 -15.43 -5.41
CA ASN A 83 35.25 -15.74 -6.58
C ASN A 83 35.76 -14.47 -7.27
N GLU A 84 34.92 -13.43 -7.40
CA GLU A 84 35.32 -12.12 -7.94
C GLU A 84 36.44 -11.49 -7.10
N ARG A 85 36.31 -11.55 -5.76
CA ARG A 85 37.36 -11.07 -4.85
C ARG A 85 38.69 -11.82 -4.98
N LYS A 86 38.65 -13.11 -5.33
CA LYS A 86 39.86 -13.90 -5.57
C LYS A 86 40.51 -13.60 -6.91
N SER A 87 39.74 -13.19 -7.92
CA SER A 87 40.28 -12.81 -9.24
C SER A 87 40.92 -11.42 -9.27
N LEU A 88 40.71 -10.62 -8.22
CA LEU A 88 41.27 -9.27 -8.04
C LEU A 88 42.48 -9.23 -7.09
N SER A 89 42.92 -10.39 -6.58
CA SER A 89 44.09 -10.59 -5.71
C SER A 89 45.18 -11.37 -6.44
#